data_AF-A0A822GJQ1-F1
#
_entry.id   AF-A0A822GJQ1-F1
#
_cell.length_a   1.000
_cell.length_b   1.000
_cell.length_c   1.000
_cell.angle_alpha   90.00
_cell.angle_beta   90.00
_cell.angle_gamma   90.00
#
_symmetry.space_group_name_H-M   'P 1'
#
loop_
_entity.id
_entity.type
_entity.pdbx_description
1 polymer ?
#
loop_
_entity_poly.entity_id
_entity_poly.type
_entity_poly.pdbx_seq_one_letter_code
_entity_poly.pdbx_strand_id
1 'polypeptide(L)' 'MTTENFRFYIKVRTALGIPARIIHDELNSVYGNEAPGLSTVERWSKLFRDGREEIEDKPRP' A
#
# COMPACT_ATOMS: atom_id res chain seq x y z
N MET A 1 8.50 -10.40 -3.56
CA MET A 1 8.43 -8.97 -3.17
C MET A 1 8.25 -8.94 -1.65
N THR A 2 8.96 -8.12 -0.87
CA THR A 2 8.75 -8.08 0.60
C THR A 2 7.57 -7.18 0.96
N THR A 3 7.02 -7.34 2.17
CA THR A 3 5.94 -6.48 2.70
C THR A 3 6.32 -5.00 2.69
N GLU A 4 7.58 -4.67 2.95
CA GLU A 4 8.11 -3.31 2.90
C GLU A 4 8.10 -2.74 1.48
N ASN A 5 8.44 -3.54 0.47
CA ASN A 5 8.42 -3.10 -0.93
C ASN A 5 6.99 -2.75 -1.38
N PHE A 6 5.98 -3.52 -0.96
CA PHE A 6 4.58 -3.20 -1.25
C PHE A 6 4.17 -1.87 -0.62
N ARG A 7 4.55 -1.64 0.64
CA ARG A 7 4.25 -0.38 1.34
C ARG A 7 4.93 0.81 0.69
N PHE A 8 6.20 0.67 0.31
CA PHE A 8 6.92 1.69 -0.44
C PHE A 8 6.24 2.02 -1.77
N TYR A 9 5.84 0.99 -2.52
CA TYR A 9 5.10 1.15 -3.77
C TYR A 9 3.78 1.91 -3.56
N ILE A 10 3.00 1.50 -2.56
CA ILE A 10 1.75 2.18 -2.19
C ILE A 10 2.02 3.63 -1.79
N LYS A 11 3.10 3.92 -1.05
CA LYS A 11 3.50 5.29 -0.65
C LYS A 11 3.74 6.17 -1.87
N VAL A 12 4.61 5.73 -2.78
CA VAL A 12 4.96 6.48 -3.99
C VAL A 12 3.72 6.73 -4.86
N ARG A 13 2.92 5.70 -5.11
CA ARG A 13 1.70 5.81 -5.94
C ARG A 13 0.64 6.70 -5.29
N THR A 14 0.50 6.64 -3.98
CA THR A 14 -0.41 7.51 -3.22
C THR A 14 0.05 8.98 -3.28
N ALA A 15 1.35 9.24 -3.18
CA ALA A 15 1.92 10.58 -3.33
C ALA A 15 1.71 11.16 -4.73
N LEU A 16 1.67 10.31 -5.76
CA LEU A 16 1.30 10.67 -7.13
C LEU A 16 -0.22 10.87 -7.33
N GLY A 17 -1.03 10.74 -6.28
CA GLY A 17 -2.48 10.90 -6.35
C GLY A 17 -3.23 9.72 -6.96
N ILE A 18 -2.57 8.57 -7.13
CA ILE A 18 -3.20 7.39 -7.74
C ILE A 18 -4.18 6.75 -6.73
N PRO A 19 -5.42 6.40 -7.15
CA PRO A 19 -6.39 5.77 -6.28
C PRO A 19 -5.95 4.38 -5.80
N ALA A 20 -6.23 4.05 -4.54
CA ALA A 20 -5.88 2.76 -3.92
C ALA A 20 -6.35 1.53 -4.73
N ARG A 21 -7.51 1.62 -5.39
CA ARG A 21 -8.03 0.57 -6.27
C ARG A 21 -7.10 0.28 -7.45
N ILE A 22 -6.58 1.32 -8.11
CA ILE A 22 -5.64 1.16 -9.22
C ILE A 22 -4.32 0.56 -8.73
N ILE A 23 -3.83 1.01 -7.58
CA ILE A 23 -2.61 0.47 -6.95
C ILE A 23 -2.78 -1.03 -6.65
N HIS A 24 -3.94 -1.42 -6.12
CA HIS A 24 -4.26 -2.82 -5.87
C HIS A 24 -4.30 -3.64 -7.17
N ASP A 25 -4.96 -3.13 -8.22
CA ASP A 25 -5.08 -3.84 -9.49
C ASP A 25 -3.69 -4.02 -10.14
N GLU A 26 -2.82 -3.02 -10.09
CA GLU A 26 -1.42 -3.12 -10.52
C GLU A 26 -0.67 -4.21 -9.72
N LEU A 27 -0.74 -4.16 -8.38
CA LEU A 27 -0.05 -5.13 -7.53
C LEU A 27 -0.60 -6.56 -7.73
N ASN A 28 -1.91 -6.72 -7.84
CA ASN A 28 -2.54 -8.01 -8.05
C ASN A 28 -2.25 -8.57 -9.45
N SER A 29 -2.13 -7.71 -10.47
CA SER A 29 -1.78 -8.14 -11.84
C SER A 29 -0.37 -8.73 -11.93
N VAL A 30 0.58 -8.23 -11.12
CA VAL A 30 1.98 -8.66 -11.13
C VAL A 30 2.25 -9.78 -10.12
N TYR A 31 1.66 -9.70 -8.93
CA TYR A 31 2.01 -10.57 -7.79
C TYR A 31 0.88 -11.51 -7.34
N GLY A 32 -0.34 -11.37 -7.89
CA GLY A 32 -1.47 -12.23 -7.58
C GLY A 32 -1.70 -12.43 -6.09
N ASN A 33 -1.66 -13.68 -5.63
CA ASN A 33 -1.89 -14.05 -4.23
C ASN A 33 -0.84 -13.52 -3.24
N GLU A 34 0.34 -13.11 -3.71
CA GLU A 34 1.36 -12.47 -2.87
C GLU A 34 1.09 -10.97 -2.67
N ALA A 35 0.18 -10.38 -3.45
CA ALA A 35 -0.17 -8.98 -3.34
C ALA A 35 -0.98 -8.70 -2.07
N PRO A 36 -0.80 -7.52 -1.44
CA PRO A 36 -1.68 -7.10 -0.36
C PRO A 36 -3.11 -6.91 -0.89
N GLY A 37 -4.08 -7.43 -0.13
CA GLY A 37 -5.49 -7.22 -0.44
C GLY A 37 -5.89 -5.74 -0.45
N LEU A 38 -6.98 -5.42 -1.16
CA LEU A 38 -7.44 -4.05 -1.37
C LEU A 38 -7.60 -3.24 -0.07
N SER A 39 -8.16 -3.84 0.98
CA SER A 39 -8.33 -3.18 2.29
C SER A 39 -7.00 -2.77 2.93
N THR A 40 -5.94 -3.56 2.72
CA THR A 40 -4.58 -3.23 3.17
C THR A 40 -4.04 -2.04 2.38
N VAL A 41 -4.22 -2.04 1.06
CA VAL A 41 -3.80 -0.93 0.20
C VAL A 41 -4.50 0.37 0.58
N GLU A 42 -5.82 0.33 0.78
CA GLU A 42 -6.62 1.49 1.21
C GLU A 42 -6.18 2.04 2.57
N ARG A 43 -5.92 1.15 3.54
CA ARG A 43 -5.41 1.54 4.86
C ARG A 43 -4.08 2.27 4.73
N TRP A 44 -3.14 1.73 3.96
CA TRP A 44 -1.83 2.35 3.75
C TRP A 44 -1.93 3.68 2.97
N SER A 45 -2.71 3.73 1.89
CA SER A 45 -2.95 4.97 1.15
C SER A 45 -3.56 6.07 2.04
N LYS A 46 -4.47 5.72 2.96
CA LYS A 46 -5.00 6.67 3.94
C LYS A 46 -3.91 7.16 4.89
N LEU A 47 -3.13 6.25 5.48
CA LEU A 47 -2.04 6.61 6.39
C LEU A 47 -1.00 7.53 5.74
N PHE A 48 -0.61 7.25 4.50
CA PHE A 48 0.34 8.07 3.76
C PHE A 48 -0.24 9.46 3.42
N ARG A 49 -1.53 9.54 3.10
CA ARG A 49 -2.19 10.83 2.89
C ARG A 49 -2.28 11.67 4.17
N ASP A 50 -2.45 11.01 5.31
CA ASP A 50 -2.49 11.64 6.63
C ASP A 50 -1.08 12.02 7.16
N GLY A 51 -0.04 11.92 6.32
CA GLY A 51 1.34 12.31 6.66
C GLY A 51 2.08 11.31 7.55
N ARG A 52 1.52 10.11 7.79
CA ARG A 52 2.23 9.04 8.49
C ARG A 52 3.13 8.30 7.51
N GLU A 53 4.36 8.79 7.41
CA GLU A 53 5.38 8.25 6.51
C GLU A 53 6.06 6.97 7.01
N GLU A 54 5.80 6.56 8.25
CA GLU A 54 6.35 5.35 8.84
C GLU A 54 5.90 4.11 8.04
N ILE A 55 6.87 3.37 7.49
CA ILE A 55 6.65 2.13 6.73
C ILE A 55 6.45 0.93 7.68
N GLU A 56 6.73 1.10 8.98
CA GLU A 56 6.57 0.08 10.02
C GLU A 56 5.09 -0.06 10.43
N ASP A 57 4.60 -1.31 10.41
CA ASP A 57 3.28 -1.62 10.97
C ASP A 57 3.50 -1.82 12.47
N LYS A 58 3.13 -0.81 13.25
CA LYS A 58 3.15 -0.92 14.70
C LYS A 58 2.19 -2.04 15.10
N PRO A 59 2.60 -2.98 15.98
CA PRO A 59 1.74 -4.06 16.43
C PRO A 59 0.45 -3.46 17.02
N ARG A 60 -0.70 -3.98 16.57
CA ARG A 60 -1.99 -3.59 17.15
C ARG A 60 -2.15 -4.33 18.49
N PRO A 61 -2.48 -3.63 19.60
CA PRO A 61 -2.81 -4.28 20.86
C PRO A 61 -4.09 -5.12 20.77
#